data_AF-A0A4V3FKV3-F1
#
_entry.id   AF-A0A4V3FKV3-F1
#
_cell.length_a   1.000
_cell.length_b   1.000
_cell.length_c   1.000
_cell.angle_alpha   90.00
_cell.angle_beta   90.00
_cell.angle_gamma   90.00
#
_symmetry.space_group_name_H-M   'P 1'
#
loop_
_entity.id
_entity.type
_entity.pdbx_description
1 polymer ?
#
loop_
_entity_poly.entity_id
_entity_poly.type
_entity_poly.pdbx_seq_one_letter_code
_entity_poly.pdbx_strand_id
1 'polypeptide(L)' 'MAETWSGEFYCVKCKAKRTADGEVKVNDKGTRMAKAKCPECGTNLNRILGKA' A
#
# COMPACT_ATOMS: atom_id res chain seq x y z
N MET A 1 9.50 -0.25 14.38
CA MET A 1 9.73 -1.28 13.35
C MET A 1 8.91 -0.85 12.14
N ALA A 2 9.53 -0.62 10.99
CA ALA A 2 8.78 -0.30 9.78
C ALA A 2 8.11 -1.59 9.32
N GLU A 3 6.81 -1.74 9.60
CA GLU A 3 6.04 -2.84 9.03
C GLU A 3 5.95 -2.59 7.51
N THR A 4 6.54 -3.44 6.69
CA THR A 4 6.40 -3.39 5.24
C THR A 4 5.37 -4.42 4.80
N TRP A 5 4.36 -3.99 4.06
CA TRP A 5 3.35 -4.86 3.48
C TRP A 5 3.56 -4.99 1.99
N SER A 6 3.83 -6.23 1.58
CA SER A 6 3.97 -6.61 0.19
C SER A 6 2.67 -7.24 -0.27
N GLY A 7 2.06 -6.71 -1.31
CA GLY A 7 0.83 -7.26 -1.83
C GLY A 7 0.40 -6.67 -3.16
N GLU A 8 -0.72 -7.17 -3.67
CA GLU A 8 -1.31 -6.68 -4.91
C GLU A 8 -2.07 -5.38 -4.66
N PHE A 9 -1.55 -4.30 -5.25
CA PHE A 9 -2.20 -3.01 -5.32
C PHE A 9 -2.83 -2.84 -6.70
N TYR A 10 -4.07 -2.37 -6.71
CA TYR A 10 -4.71 -2.00 -7.96
C TYR A 10 -4.23 -0.61 -8.37
N CYS A 11 -3.52 -0.51 -9.49
CA CYS A 11 -3.13 0.76 -10.04
C CYS A 11 -4.21 1.24 -11.00
N VAL A 12 -4.88 2.36 -10.69
CA VAL A 12 -5.92 2.95 -11.54
C VAL A 12 -5.38 3.44 -12.88
N LYS A 13 -4.10 3.82 -12.96
CA LYS A 13 -3.46 4.22 -14.22
C LYS A 13 -3.16 3.04 -15.12
N CYS A 14 -2.62 1.96 -14.56
CA CYS A 14 -2.35 0.72 -15.30
C CYS A 14 -3.62 -0.12 -15.48
N LYS A 15 -4.72 0.20 -14.77
CA LYS A 15 -5.95 -0.59 -14.64
C LYS A 15 -5.70 -2.08 -14.34
N ALA A 16 -4.59 -2.36 -13.66
CA ALA A 16 -4.11 -3.70 -13.41
C ALA A 16 -3.63 -3.83 -11.96
N LYS A 17 -3.63 -5.07 -11.47
CA LYS A 17 -3.01 -5.40 -10.19
C LYS A 17 -1.50 -5.45 -10.36
N ARG A 18 -0.78 -4.82 -9.43
CA ARG A 18 0.67 -4.78 -9.38
C ARG A 18 1.12 -5.14 -7.98
N THR A 19 2.08 -6.05 -7.91
CA THR A 19 2.74 -6.35 -6.66
C THR A 19 3.70 -5.21 -6.37
N ALA A 20 3.52 -4.59 -5.22
CA ALA A 20 4.44 -3.58 -4.72
C ALA A 20 4.65 -3.80 -3.22
N ASP A 21 5.81 -3.40 -2.76
CA ASP A 21 6.18 -3.34 -1.35
C ASP A 21 5.89 -1.91 -0.87
N GLY A 22 5.07 -1.81 0.18
CA GLY A 22 4.67 -0.54 0.77
C GLY A 22 4.90 -0.51 2.26
N GLU A 23 5.20 0.67 2.79
CA GLU A 23 5.34 0.86 4.22
C GLU A 23 3.96 0.96 4.86
N VAL A 24 3.70 0.09 5.84
CA VAL A 24 2.54 0.14 6.73
C VAL A 24 2.82 1.12 7.85
N LYS A 25 1.95 2.11 7.94
CA LYS A 25 1.85 2.99 9.10
C LYS A 25 0.60 2.65 9.87
N VAL A 26 0.76 2.47 11.18
CA VAL A 26 -0.33 2.36 12.13
C VAL A 26 -0.58 3.74 12.72
N ASN A 27 -1.79 4.25 12.58
CA ASN A 27 -2.17 5.51 13.20
C ASN A 27 -2.56 5.29 14.68
N ASP A 28 -2.54 6.33 15.51
CA ASP A 28 -2.88 6.29 16.95
C ASP A 28 -4.20 5.58 17.30
N LYS A 29 -5.14 5.53 16.34
CA LYS A 29 -6.43 4.82 16.45
C LYS A 29 -6.36 3.32 16.11
N GLY A 30 -5.17 2.75 15.91
CA GLY A 30 -4.96 1.34 15.56
C GLY A 30 -5.33 0.97 14.12
N THR A 31 -5.45 1.96 13.22
CA THR A 31 -5.75 1.70 11.81
C THR A 31 -4.46 1.53 11.02
N ARG A 32 -4.32 0.41 10.29
CA ARG A 32 -3.15 0.11 9.47
C ARG A 32 -3.34 0.60 8.04
N MET A 33 -2.37 1.37 7.53
CA MET A 33 -2.36 1.90 6.17
C MET A 33 -1.02 1.60 5.49
N ALA A 34 -1.04 0.80 4.42
CA ALA A 34 0.10 0.57 3.56
C ALA A 34 0.20 1.64 2.47
N LYS A 35 1.38 2.27 2.34
CA LYS A 35 1.73 3.15 1.22
C LYS A 35 2.80 2.49 0.37
N ALA A 36 2.47 2.17 -0.87
CA ALA A 36 3.39 1.67 -1.88
C ALA A 36 3.47 2.64 -3.07
N LYS A 37 4.44 2.44 -3.94
CA LYS A 37 4.56 3.17 -5.20
C LYS A 37 4.43 2.19 -6.36
N CYS A 38 3.63 2.54 -7.36
CA CYS A 38 3.50 1.72 -8.55
C CYS A 38 4.83 1.69 -9.32
N PRO A 39 5.42 0.52 -9.62
CA PRO A 39 6.69 0.44 -10.34
C PRO A 39 6.59 0.84 -11.82
N GLU A 40 5.39 0.76 -12.43
CA GLU A 40 5.21 1.12 -13.84
C GLU A 40 4.95 2.61 -14.07
N CYS A 41 4.07 3.22 -13.27
CA CYS A 41 3.61 4.59 -13.52
C CYS A 41 4.02 5.57 -12.42
N GLY A 42 4.71 5.10 -11.38
CA GLY A 42 5.15 5.92 -10.25
C GLY A 42 4.02 6.45 -9.36
N THR A 43 2.77 6.06 -9.60
CA THR A 43 1.61 6.54 -8.82
C THR A 43 1.64 5.96 -7.42
N ASN A 44 1.33 6.79 -6.40
CA ASN A 44 1.21 6.32 -5.03
C ASN A 44 -0.03 5.43 -4.88
N LEU A 45 0.20 4.22 -4.39
CA LEU A 45 -0.82 3.22 -4.11
C LEU A 45 -1.01 3.16 -2.60
N ASN A 46 -2.20 3.52 -2.12
CA ASN A 46 -2.53 3.42 -0.71
C ASN A 46 -3.52 2.27 -0.49
N ARG A 47 -3.23 1.38 0.45
CA ARG A 47 -4.13 0.31 0.86
C ARG A 47 -4.36 0.34 2.35
N ILE A 48 -5.63 0.46 2.74
CA ILE A 48 -6.04 0.36 4.14
C ILE A 48 -6.15 -1.13 4.45
N LEU A 49 -5.36 -1.61 5.41
CA LEU A 49 -5.31 -3.02 5.81
C LEU A 49 -6.36 -3.37 6.87
N GLY A 50 -7.17 -2.39 7.29
CA GLY A 50 -8.15 -2.55 8.35
C GLY A 50 -7.52 -2.45 9.74
N LYS A 51 -8.36 -2.64 10.76
CA LYS A 51 -7.95 -2.58 12.16
C LYS A 51 -7.01 -3.75 12.49
N ALA A 52 -5.99 -3.48 13.32
CA ALA A 52 -5.21 -4.52 13.98
C ALA A 52 -6.09 -5.29 14.99
#